data_AF-A0A6G2QDF5-F1
#
_entry.id   AF-A0A6G2QDF5-F1
#
_cell.length_a   1.000
_cell.length_b   1.000
_cell.length_c   1.000
_cell.angle_alpha   90.00
_cell.angle_beta   90.00
_cell.angle_gamma   90.00
#
_symmetry.space_group_name_H-M   'P 1'
#
loop_
_entity.id
_entity.type
_entity.pdbx_description
1 polymer ?
#
loop_
_entity_poly.entity_id
_entity_poly.type
_entity_poly.pdbx_seq_one_letter_code
_entity_poly.pdbx_strand_id
1 'polypeptide(L)'
;ALSGLIGGVLLALARQSGSPVLRAVSWTYTWLFRSVPLIVVLIFLYNFSALYKTLSLGIPFGPAFVTFDESKLATDMTVAVIGLGLNEAAYAAEVVRGGLLSVDQSQHEAAAALGLPKGYQFTRIVLPQALRSITPNYVNQLIGLVKSTSLVFYVSLLDLFGSVQTMGSTYPGDIVPLLLVATVWYLILTSAVSVVQFYVERYFARGATRTLPPTPLQKARAALAAFRTRLRGEAAV
;
A
#
# COMPACT_ATOMS: atom_id res chain seq x y z
N ALA A 1 -1.55 -6.47 -0.83
CA ALA A 1 -0.46 -6.02 0.06
C ALA A 1 0.86 -6.74 -0.24
N LEU A 2 1.00 -8.05 0.04
CA LEU A 2 2.26 -8.78 -0.17
C LEU A 2 2.75 -8.76 -1.63
N SER A 3 1.87 -9.10 -2.59
CA SER A 3 2.17 -9.05 -4.03
C SER A 3 2.57 -7.63 -4.48
N GLY A 4 1.82 -6.63 -4.03
CA GLY A 4 2.11 -5.21 -4.28
C GLY A 4 3.47 -4.77 -3.76
N LEU A 5 3.84 -5.11 -2.52
CA LEU A 5 5.14 -4.77 -1.95
C LEU A 5 6.29 -5.40 -2.74
N ILE A 6 6.18 -6.70 -3.02
CA ILE A 6 7.22 -7.45 -3.76
C ILE A 6 7.38 -6.84 -5.15
N GLY A 7 6.27 -6.64 -5.88
CA GLY A 7 6.28 -5.98 -7.18
C GLY A 7 6.88 -4.57 -7.12
N GLY A 8 6.52 -3.79 -6.11
CA GLY A 8 7.02 -2.44 -5.89
C GLY A 8 8.53 -2.39 -5.66
N VAL A 9 9.06 -3.27 -4.81
CA VAL A 9 10.51 -3.39 -4.60
C VAL A 9 11.23 -3.73 -5.89
N LEU A 10 10.73 -4.73 -6.64
CA LEU A 10 11.32 -5.13 -7.92
C LEU A 10 11.32 -3.99 -8.94
N LEU A 11 10.19 -3.27 -9.07
CA LEU A 11 10.06 -2.12 -9.96
C LEU A 11 10.99 -0.97 -9.55
N ALA A 12 11.12 -0.69 -8.26
CA ALA A 12 12.01 0.35 -7.75
C ALA A 12 13.49 0.05 -8.02
N LEU A 13 13.88 -1.22 -7.91
CA LEU A 13 15.22 -1.69 -8.28
C LEU A 13 15.44 -1.62 -9.80
N ALA A 14 14.46 -2.07 -10.59
CA ALA A 14 14.51 -1.98 -12.05
C ALA A 14 14.65 -0.52 -12.53
N ARG A 15 13.99 0.42 -11.86
CA ARG A 15 14.08 1.86 -12.16
C ARG A 15 15.48 2.43 -11.95
N GLN A 16 16.20 1.92 -10.95
CA GLN A 16 17.58 2.33 -10.61
C GLN A 16 18.65 1.54 -11.35
N SER A 17 18.26 0.54 -12.15
CA SER A 17 19.20 -0.24 -12.96
C SER A 17 19.91 0.65 -13.99
N GLY A 18 21.14 0.26 -14.35
CA GLY A 18 21.89 0.83 -15.47
C GLY A 18 21.29 0.47 -16.83
N SER A 19 20.46 -0.57 -16.91
CA SER A 19 19.82 -1.00 -18.16
C SER A 19 18.71 -0.01 -18.57
N PRO A 20 18.77 0.57 -19.80
CA PRO A 20 17.75 1.49 -20.28
C PRO A 20 16.39 0.80 -20.44
N VAL A 21 16.37 -0.49 -20.76
CA VAL A 21 15.14 -1.27 -20.94
C VAL A 21 14.41 -1.44 -19.61
N LEU A 22 15.10 -1.90 -18.56
CA LEU A 22 14.49 -2.07 -17.23
C LEU A 22 13.97 -0.74 -16.68
N ARG A 23 14.73 0.33 -16.90
CA ARG A 23 14.36 1.68 -16.49
C ARG A 23 13.12 2.19 -17.23
N ALA A 24 13.01 1.92 -18.53
CA ALA A 24 11.85 2.30 -19.35
C ALA A 24 10.62 1.51 -18.95
N VAL A 25 10.72 0.18 -18.86
CA VAL A 25 9.61 -0.71 -18.47
C VAL A 25 9.06 -0.34 -17.09
N SER A 26 9.94 -0.17 -16.09
CA SER A 26 9.53 0.22 -14.75
C SER A 26 8.83 1.58 -14.74
N TRP A 27 9.33 2.55 -15.52
CA TRP A 27 8.71 3.87 -15.61
C TRP A 27 7.35 3.85 -16.29
N THR A 28 7.23 3.15 -17.42
CA THR A 28 5.96 3.04 -18.14
C THR A 28 4.93 2.34 -17.27
N TYR A 29 5.32 1.27 -16.56
CA TYR A 29 4.45 0.60 -15.61
C TYR A 29 3.98 1.54 -14.50
N THR A 30 4.91 2.21 -13.81
CA THR A 30 4.55 3.06 -12.65
C THR A 30 3.75 4.28 -13.07
N TRP A 31 4.07 4.87 -14.23
CA TRP A 31 3.30 5.94 -14.83
C TRP A 31 1.87 5.50 -15.13
N LEU A 32 1.70 4.39 -15.88
CA LEU A 32 0.38 3.89 -16.28
C LEU A 32 -0.53 3.62 -15.08
N PHE A 33 -0.08 2.77 -14.14
CA PHE A 33 -0.94 2.32 -13.04
C PHE A 33 -1.18 3.39 -11.97
N ARG A 34 -0.35 4.44 -11.91
CA ARG A 34 -0.62 5.61 -11.05
C ARG A 34 -1.50 6.66 -11.74
N SER A 35 -1.52 6.69 -13.07
CA SER A 35 -2.34 7.63 -13.84
C SER A 35 -3.75 7.10 -14.09
N VAL A 36 -3.92 5.78 -14.22
CA VAL A 36 -5.23 5.16 -14.42
C VAL A 36 -5.94 4.97 -13.07
N PRO A 37 -7.20 5.43 -12.92
CA PRO A 37 -7.97 5.18 -11.70
C PRO A 37 -8.11 3.69 -11.41
N LEU A 38 -7.93 3.29 -10.15
CA LEU A 38 -7.99 1.88 -9.74
C LEU A 38 -9.32 1.20 -10.12
N ILE A 39 -10.45 1.91 -10.01
CA ILE A 39 -11.75 1.37 -10.41
C ILE A 39 -11.79 0.99 -11.90
N VAL A 40 -11.14 1.76 -12.78
CA VAL A 40 -11.06 1.47 -14.21
C VAL A 40 -10.23 0.21 -14.44
N VAL A 41 -9.10 0.06 -13.73
CA VAL A 41 -8.28 -1.16 -13.80
C VAL A 41 -9.08 -2.38 -13.35
N LEU A 42 -9.80 -2.29 -12.24
CA LEU A 42 -10.61 -3.40 -11.71
C LEU A 42 -11.72 -3.81 -12.69
N ILE A 43 -12.49 -2.84 -13.19
CA ILE A 43 -13.57 -3.12 -14.15
C ILE A 43 -13.02 -3.67 -15.47
N PHE A 44 -11.89 -3.14 -15.95
CA PHE A 44 -11.23 -3.65 -17.14
C PHE A 44 -10.80 -5.10 -16.98
N LEU A 45 -10.14 -5.45 -15.86
CA LEU A 45 -9.71 -6.82 -15.59
C LEU A 45 -10.90 -7.77 -15.40
N TYR A 46 -11.99 -7.30 -14.77
CA TYR A 46 -13.22 -8.08 -14.62
C TYR A 46 -13.90 -8.39 -15.96
N ASN A 47 -13.90 -7.42 -16.87
CA ASN A 47 -14.48 -7.58 -18.21
C ASN A 47 -13.46 -8.06 -19.26
N PHE A 48 -12.25 -8.46 -18.86
CA PHE A 48 -11.21 -8.85 -19.79
C PHE A 48 -11.65 -10.03 -20.68
N SER A 49 -12.50 -10.90 -20.14
CA SER A 49 -13.08 -12.03 -20.85
C SER A 49 -14.10 -11.70 -21.93
N ALA A 50 -14.71 -10.52 -21.85
CA ALA A 50 -15.53 -10.00 -22.93
C ALA A 50 -14.67 -9.62 -24.15
N LEU A 51 -13.38 -9.31 -23.94
CA LEU A 51 -12.45 -8.91 -24.99
C LEU A 51 -11.68 -10.12 -25.57
N TYR A 52 -11.30 -11.09 -24.73
CA TYR A 52 -10.51 -12.26 -25.15
C TYR A 52 -11.04 -13.57 -24.57
N LYS A 53 -11.94 -14.25 -25.30
CA LYS A 53 -12.55 -15.52 -24.84
C LYS A 53 -11.57 -16.66 -24.53
N THR A 54 -10.37 -16.60 -25.10
CA THR A 54 -9.30 -17.59 -24.88
C THR A 54 -7.95 -16.89 -24.90
N LEU A 55 -7.17 -17.02 -23.82
CA LEU A 55 -5.79 -16.54 -23.80
C LEU A 55 -4.90 -17.69 -24.30
N SER A 56 -4.38 -17.58 -25.52
CA SER A 56 -3.41 -18.54 -26.04
C SER A 56 -1.99 -17.99 -25.92
N LEU A 57 -1.13 -18.72 -25.24
CA LEU A 57 0.31 -18.51 -25.29
C LEU A 57 0.85 -19.28 -26.50
N GLY A 58 1.20 -18.56 -27.55
CA GLY A 58 1.64 -19.11 -28.83
C GLY A 58 2.54 -18.14 -29.59
N ILE A 59 2.96 -18.55 -30.77
CA ILE A 59 3.60 -17.62 -31.71
C ILE A 59 2.50 -16.66 -32.20
N PRO A 60 2.72 -15.33 -32.21
CA PRO A 60 1.80 -14.41 -32.87
C PRO A 60 1.60 -14.87 -34.33
N PHE A 61 0.37 -15.18 -34.72
CA PHE A 61 0.01 -15.77 -36.04
C PHE A 61 0.47 -17.22 -36.29
N GLY A 62 0.84 -17.97 -35.24
CA GLY A 62 1.18 -19.40 -35.32
C GLY A 62 0.35 -20.26 -34.34
N PRO A 63 0.71 -21.55 -34.17
CA PRO A 63 -0.03 -22.45 -33.28
C PRO A 63 0.09 -22.01 -31.81
N ALA A 64 -1.04 -22.11 -31.10
CA ALA A 64 -1.10 -21.94 -29.66
C ALA A 64 -0.45 -23.15 -28.98
N PHE A 65 0.54 -22.92 -28.11
CA PHE A 65 1.17 -23.99 -27.31
C PHE A 65 0.38 -24.28 -26.04
N VAL A 66 -0.23 -23.24 -25.45
CA VAL A 66 -1.04 -23.35 -24.24
C VAL A 66 -2.26 -22.46 -24.41
N THR A 67 -3.46 -23.03 -24.35
CA THR A 67 -4.72 -22.29 -24.34
C THR A 67 -5.27 -22.30 -22.93
N PHE A 68 -5.43 -21.11 -22.35
CA PHE A 68 -6.05 -20.94 -21.06
C PHE A 68 -7.51 -20.56 -21.24
N ASP A 69 -8.41 -21.38 -20.69
CA ASP A 69 -9.80 -20.97 -20.46
C ASP A 69 -9.82 -19.99 -19.28
N GLU A 70 -10.11 -18.73 -19.56
CA GLU A 70 -10.24 -17.67 -18.55
C GLU A 70 -11.22 -18.02 -17.44
N SER A 71 -12.28 -18.78 -17.75
CA SER A 71 -13.31 -19.19 -16.78
C SER A 71 -12.74 -19.99 -15.60
N LYS A 72 -11.54 -20.57 -15.72
CA LYS A 72 -10.87 -21.31 -14.65
C LYS A 72 -9.81 -20.51 -13.90
N LEU A 73 -9.36 -19.36 -14.43
CA LEU A 73 -8.27 -18.56 -13.86
C LEU A 73 -8.77 -17.25 -13.24
N ALA A 74 -9.89 -16.71 -13.71
CA ALA A 74 -10.40 -15.39 -13.34
C ALA A 74 -11.58 -15.45 -12.37
N THR A 75 -11.42 -16.11 -11.21
CA THR A 75 -12.36 -15.88 -10.10
C THR A 75 -12.36 -14.40 -9.73
N ASP A 76 -13.51 -13.84 -9.32
CA ASP A 76 -13.65 -12.44 -8.89
C ASP A 76 -12.57 -12.03 -7.87
N MET A 77 -12.24 -12.94 -6.95
CA MET A 77 -11.15 -12.75 -5.98
C MET A 77 -9.77 -12.58 -6.64
N THR A 78 -9.46 -13.39 -7.66
CA THR A 78 -8.19 -13.30 -8.41
C THR A 78 -8.11 -11.96 -9.13
N VAL A 79 -9.18 -11.53 -9.78
CA VAL A 79 -9.27 -10.23 -10.47
C VAL A 79 -9.01 -9.09 -9.48
N ALA A 80 -9.65 -9.12 -8.32
CA ALA A 80 -9.44 -8.12 -7.29
C ALA A 80 -8.00 -8.11 -6.75
N VAL A 81 -7.43 -9.29 -6.44
CA VAL A 81 -6.04 -9.41 -5.95
C VAL A 81 -5.03 -8.91 -6.98
N ILE A 82 -5.23 -9.22 -8.26
CA ILE A 82 -4.36 -8.76 -9.35
C ILE A 82 -4.52 -7.26 -9.54
N GLY A 83 -5.74 -6.74 -9.70
CA GLY A 83 -5.98 -5.31 -9.94
C GLY A 83 -5.48 -4.42 -8.80
N LEU A 84 -5.81 -4.78 -7.55
CA LEU A 84 -5.27 -4.12 -6.36
C LEU A 84 -3.76 -4.28 -6.27
N GLY A 85 -3.22 -5.47 -6.56
CA GLY A 85 -1.79 -5.76 -6.51
C GLY A 85 -0.97 -4.97 -7.52
N LEU A 86 -1.47 -4.80 -8.75
CA LEU A 86 -0.81 -4.04 -9.81
C LEU A 86 -0.72 -2.56 -9.47
N ASN A 87 -1.83 -1.98 -9.03
CA ASN A 87 -1.89 -0.58 -8.61
C ASN A 87 -1.01 -0.35 -7.36
N GLU A 88 -1.13 -1.22 -6.34
CA GLU A 88 -0.31 -1.15 -5.13
C GLU A 88 1.18 -1.26 -5.45
N ALA A 89 1.59 -2.14 -6.38
CA ALA A 89 2.98 -2.26 -6.80
C ALA A 89 3.53 -0.96 -7.39
N ALA A 90 2.73 -0.22 -8.15
CA ALA A 90 3.15 1.05 -8.73
C ALA A 90 3.37 2.14 -7.67
N TYR A 91 2.48 2.23 -6.68
CA TYR A 91 2.64 3.16 -5.56
C TYR A 91 3.78 2.74 -4.63
N ALA A 92 3.89 1.45 -4.30
CA ALA A 92 4.96 0.89 -3.50
C ALA A 92 6.34 1.12 -4.14
N ALA A 93 6.45 0.97 -5.47
CA ALA A 93 7.71 1.24 -6.19
C ALA A 93 8.21 2.67 -5.97
N GLU A 94 7.31 3.63 -5.98
CA GLU A 94 7.65 5.04 -5.81
C GLU A 94 7.95 5.41 -4.37
N VAL A 95 7.28 4.76 -3.40
CA VAL A 95 7.66 4.86 -1.98
C VAL A 95 9.07 4.31 -1.75
N VAL A 96 9.36 3.11 -2.29
CA VAL A 96 10.69 2.48 -2.15
C VAL A 96 11.76 3.32 -2.86
N ARG A 97 11.50 3.79 -4.08
CA ARG A 97 12.41 4.66 -4.83
C ARG A 97 12.66 5.98 -4.10
N GLY A 98 11.60 6.64 -3.62
CA GLY A 98 11.69 7.89 -2.86
C GLY A 98 12.50 7.72 -1.59
N GLY A 99 12.31 6.61 -0.88
CA GLY A 99 13.08 6.32 0.32
C GLY A 99 14.56 5.98 0.05
N LEU A 100 14.86 5.26 -1.04
CA LEU A 100 16.26 5.03 -1.45
C LEU A 100 16.97 6.34 -1.83
N LEU A 101 16.29 7.24 -2.55
CA LEU A 101 16.83 8.55 -2.92
C LEU A 101 16.90 9.56 -1.77
N SER A 102 16.21 9.29 -0.65
CA SER A 102 16.26 10.13 0.55
C SER A 102 17.56 9.98 1.35
N VAL A 103 18.38 8.97 1.04
CA VAL A 103 19.68 8.75 1.68
C VAL A 103 20.69 9.77 1.14
N ASP A 104 21.42 10.42 2.04
CA ASP A 104 22.37 11.48 1.71
C ASP A 104 23.50 10.96 0.80
N GLN A 105 23.79 11.71 -0.26
CA GLN A 105 24.83 11.37 -1.23
C GLN A 105 26.23 11.27 -0.60
N SER A 106 26.51 12.04 0.45
CA SER A 106 27.77 11.97 1.21
C SER A 106 28.02 10.60 1.83
N GLN A 107 26.98 9.84 2.17
CA GLN A 107 27.11 8.47 2.68
C GLN A 107 27.62 7.52 1.58
N HIS A 108 27.19 7.73 0.34
CA HIS A 108 27.67 6.97 -0.81
C HIS A 108 29.13 7.31 -1.14
N GLU A 109 29.48 8.59 -1.08
CA GLU A 109 30.85 9.08 -1.33
C GLU A 109 31.83 8.62 -0.24
N ALA A 110 31.46 8.73 1.03
CA ALA A 110 32.26 8.26 2.16
C ALA A 110 32.49 6.74 2.09
N ALA A 111 31.45 5.97 1.80
CA ALA A 111 31.58 4.52 1.66
C ALA A 111 32.47 4.12 0.47
N ALA A 112 32.42 4.88 -0.63
CA ALA A 112 33.30 4.69 -1.78
C ALA A 112 34.76 5.07 -1.46
N ALA A 113 34.99 6.16 -0.72
CA ALA A 113 36.32 6.58 -0.27
C ALA A 113 36.99 5.54 0.66
N LEU A 114 36.19 4.81 1.44
CA LEU A 114 36.64 3.68 2.26
C LEU A 114 36.85 2.37 1.46
N GLY A 115 36.65 2.37 0.14
CA GLY A 115 36.82 1.19 -0.71
C GLY A 115 35.78 0.09 -0.47
N LEU A 116 34.65 0.39 0.17
CA LEU A 116 33.64 -0.63 0.49
C LEU A 116 32.96 -1.12 -0.79
N PRO A 117 32.74 -2.45 -0.96
CA PRO A 117 32.09 -2.98 -2.15
C PRO A 117 30.61 -2.54 -2.23
N LYS A 118 30.10 -2.30 -3.44
CA LYS A 118 28.74 -1.75 -3.68
C LYS A 118 27.62 -2.50 -2.96
N GLY A 119 27.69 -3.83 -2.89
CA GLY A 119 26.72 -4.65 -2.16
C GLY A 119 26.74 -4.39 -0.65
N TYR A 120 27.92 -4.17 -0.06
CA TYR A 120 28.06 -3.79 1.35
C TYR A 120 27.52 -2.38 1.58
N GLN A 121 27.87 -1.42 0.71
CA GLN A 121 27.33 -0.05 0.78
C GLN A 121 25.80 -0.07 0.80
N PHE A 122 25.20 -0.82 -0.13
CA PHE A 122 23.74 -0.91 -0.21
C PHE A 122 23.13 -1.58 1.02
N THR A 123 23.56 -2.79 1.37
CA THR A 123 22.90 -3.59 2.43
C THR A 123 23.14 -3.09 3.85
N ARG A 124 24.30 -2.48 4.11
CA ARG A 124 24.71 -2.06 5.47
C ARG A 124 24.58 -0.56 5.72
N ILE A 125 24.59 0.28 4.69
CA ILE A 125 24.56 1.74 4.85
C ILE A 125 23.25 2.29 4.31
N VAL A 126 22.95 2.06 3.02
CA VAL A 126 21.83 2.72 2.33
C VAL A 126 20.49 2.11 2.73
N LEU A 127 20.34 0.79 2.64
CA LEU A 127 19.07 0.09 2.88
C LEU A 127 18.54 0.32 4.31
N PRO A 128 19.34 0.21 5.40
CA PRO A 128 18.85 0.49 6.74
C PRO A 128 18.39 1.93 6.93
N GLN A 129 19.01 2.89 6.25
CA GLN A 129 18.62 4.30 6.28
C GLN A 129 17.33 4.54 5.49
N ALA A 130 17.26 4.02 4.27
CA ALA A 130 16.08 4.10 3.41
C ALA A 130 14.86 3.44 4.05
N LEU A 131 15.01 2.30 4.73
CA LEU A 131 13.91 1.63 5.41
C LEU A 131 13.20 2.53 6.44
N ARG A 132 13.90 3.49 7.04
CA ARG A 132 13.30 4.44 7.99
C ARG A 132 12.32 5.40 7.33
N SER A 133 12.55 5.78 6.06
CA SER A 133 11.64 6.62 5.30
C SER A 133 10.62 5.80 4.51
N ILE A 134 10.97 4.62 4.00
CA ILE A 134 10.07 3.74 3.25
C ILE A 134 8.92 3.26 4.13
N THR A 135 9.22 2.77 5.34
CA THR A 135 8.25 2.09 6.18
C THR A 135 7.04 2.95 6.58
N PRO A 136 7.19 4.17 7.16
CA PRO A 136 6.04 5.04 7.47
C PRO A 136 5.16 5.30 6.25
N ASN A 137 5.80 5.64 5.13
CA ASN A 137 5.10 5.96 3.88
C ASN A 137 4.35 4.75 3.33
N TYR A 138 4.93 3.55 3.42
CA TYR A 138 4.29 2.32 2.97
C TYR A 138 3.10 1.93 3.85
N VAL A 139 3.20 2.10 5.17
CA VAL A 139 2.04 1.83 6.05
C VAL A 139 0.88 2.80 5.76
N ASN A 140 1.17 4.07 5.44
CA ASN A 140 0.14 4.99 4.97
C ASN A 140 -0.52 4.53 3.67
N GLN A 141 0.25 3.94 2.74
CA GLN A 141 -0.33 3.32 1.54
C GLN A 141 -1.23 2.12 1.87
N LEU A 142 -0.85 1.29 2.85
CA LEU A 142 -1.71 0.19 3.30
C LEU A 142 -3.05 0.67 3.86
N ILE A 143 -3.08 1.81 4.55
CA ILE A 143 -4.35 2.44 4.98
C ILE A 143 -5.19 2.83 3.76
N GLY A 144 -4.55 3.42 2.74
CA GLY A 144 -5.19 3.72 1.46
C GLY A 144 -5.73 2.46 0.76
N LEU A 145 -4.97 1.36 0.80
CA LEU A 145 -5.36 0.07 0.23
C LEU A 145 -6.59 -0.51 0.94
N VAL A 146 -6.66 -0.45 2.27
CA VAL A 146 -7.84 -0.89 3.04
C VAL A 146 -9.10 -0.13 2.63
N LYS A 147 -9.00 1.17 2.35
CA LYS A 147 -10.15 1.94 1.83
C LYS A 147 -10.46 1.56 0.39
N SER A 148 -9.42 1.35 -0.41
CA SER A 148 -9.54 1.02 -1.83
C SER A 148 -10.15 -0.36 -2.07
N THR A 149 -10.12 -1.27 -1.09
CA THR A 149 -10.85 -2.55 -1.22
C THR A 149 -12.34 -2.34 -1.41
N SER A 150 -12.94 -1.23 -0.96
CA SER A 150 -14.35 -0.92 -1.23
C SER A 150 -14.71 -0.90 -2.72
N LEU A 151 -13.73 -0.63 -3.59
CA LEU A 151 -13.92 -0.63 -5.04
C LEU A 151 -14.14 -2.03 -5.60
N VAL A 152 -13.78 -3.09 -4.87
CA VAL A 152 -13.98 -4.48 -5.32
C VAL A 152 -15.46 -4.86 -5.41
N PHE A 153 -16.35 -4.08 -4.79
CA PHE A 153 -17.79 -4.20 -4.98
C PHE A 153 -18.20 -4.13 -6.46
N TYR A 154 -17.52 -3.30 -7.26
CA TYR A 154 -17.80 -3.16 -8.69
C TYR A 154 -17.33 -4.35 -9.53
N VAL A 155 -16.62 -5.30 -8.94
CA VAL A 155 -16.22 -6.57 -9.56
C VAL A 155 -16.85 -7.77 -8.82
N SER A 156 -18.08 -7.57 -8.33
CA SER A 156 -18.95 -8.61 -7.74
C SER A 156 -18.46 -9.23 -6.43
N LEU A 157 -17.50 -8.60 -5.74
CA LEU A 157 -17.07 -9.04 -4.41
C LEU A 157 -17.80 -8.31 -3.29
N LEU A 158 -18.29 -9.07 -2.32
CA LEU A 158 -18.89 -8.53 -1.09
C LEU A 158 -17.82 -8.30 -0.01
N ASP A 159 -17.29 -7.09 0.04
CA ASP A 159 -16.53 -6.61 1.19
C ASP A 159 -17.44 -5.84 2.18
N LEU A 160 -16.87 -5.06 3.10
CA LEU A 160 -17.64 -4.23 4.04
C LEU A 160 -18.58 -3.26 3.30
N PHE A 161 -18.09 -2.59 2.25
CA PHE A 161 -18.90 -1.68 1.46
C PHE A 161 -19.93 -2.45 0.62
N GLY A 162 -19.54 -3.58 0.03
CA GLY A 162 -20.48 -4.42 -0.71
C GLY A 162 -21.63 -4.96 0.14
N SER A 163 -21.37 -5.30 1.40
CA SER A 163 -22.40 -5.73 2.36
C SER A 163 -23.43 -4.63 2.62
N VAL A 164 -22.96 -3.40 2.80
CA VAL A 164 -23.80 -2.20 3.00
C VAL A 164 -24.66 -1.92 1.77
N GLN A 165 -24.07 -1.98 0.56
CA GLN A 165 -24.80 -1.79 -0.68
C GLN A 165 -25.89 -2.86 -0.88
N THR A 166 -25.59 -4.11 -0.54
CA THR A 166 -26.55 -5.23 -0.64
C THR A 166 -27.72 -5.06 0.32
N MET A 167 -27.44 -4.70 1.59
CA MET A 167 -28.48 -4.43 2.58
C MET A 167 -29.31 -3.20 2.21
N GLY A 168 -28.67 -2.12 1.74
CA GLY A 168 -29.36 -0.91 1.30
C GLY A 168 -30.24 -1.13 0.06
N SER A 169 -29.89 -2.08 -0.81
CA SER A 169 -30.76 -2.48 -1.91
C SER A 169 -32.01 -3.24 -1.45
N THR A 170 -31.87 -4.03 -0.38
CA THR A 170 -32.99 -4.76 0.25
C THR A 170 -33.88 -3.82 1.08
N TYR A 171 -33.27 -2.84 1.76
CA TYR A 171 -33.92 -1.88 2.65
C TYR A 171 -33.55 -0.43 2.26
N PRO A 172 -34.18 0.14 1.21
CA PRO A 172 -33.77 1.45 0.67
C PRO A 172 -33.87 2.62 1.65
N GLY A 173 -34.77 2.54 2.64
CA GLY A 173 -34.89 3.56 3.69
C GLY A 173 -33.70 3.63 4.63
N ASP A 174 -32.89 2.58 4.70
CA ASP A 174 -31.82 2.43 5.69
C ASP A 174 -30.42 2.67 5.11
N ILE A 175 -30.30 3.08 3.84
CA ILE A 175 -28.99 3.28 3.19
C ILE A 175 -28.10 4.29 3.95
N VAL A 176 -28.67 5.40 4.43
CA VAL A 176 -27.92 6.42 5.18
C VAL A 176 -27.45 5.86 6.53
N PRO A 177 -28.31 5.26 7.38
CA PRO A 177 -27.87 4.54 8.58
C PRO A 177 -26.79 3.48 8.32
N LEU A 178 -26.94 2.66 7.26
CA LEU A 178 -25.97 1.61 6.93
C LEU A 178 -24.61 2.19 6.53
N LEU A 179 -24.57 3.29 5.78
CA LEU A 179 -23.33 4.00 5.44
C LEU A 179 -22.65 4.60 6.69
N LEU A 180 -23.41 5.07 7.68
CA LEU A 180 -22.85 5.52 8.96
C LEU A 180 -22.19 4.36 9.71
N VAL A 181 -22.85 3.19 9.76
CA VAL A 181 -22.26 1.97 10.35
C VAL A 181 -21.00 1.56 9.60
N ALA A 182 -21.01 1.58 8.27
CA ALA A 182 -19.84 1.30 7.44
C ALA A 182 -18.68 2.25 7.77
N THR A 183 -18.98 3.54 7.92
CA THR A 183 -18.00 4.58 8.26
C THR A 183 -17.36 4.30 9.62
N VAL A 184 -18.14 3.92 10.62
CA VAL A 184 -17.63 3.53 11.95
C VAL A 184 -16.71 2.31 11.83
N TRP A 185 -17.09 1.29 11.05
CA TRP A 185 -16.24 0.12 10.83
C TRP A 185 -14.93 0.45 10.11
N TYR A 186 -14.97 1.26 9.05
CA TYR A 186 -13.75 1.73 8.38
C TYR A 186 -12.88 2.57 9.33
N LEU A 187 -13.47 3.39 10.21
CA LEU A 187 -12.71 4.12 11.23
C LEU A 187 -12.03 3.17 12.22
N ILE A 188 -12.72 2.12 12.68
CA ILE A 188 -12.14 1.10 13.57
C ILE A 188 -10.97 0.39 12.89
N LEU A 189 -11.18 -0.10 11.65
CA LEU A 189 -10.16 -0.82 10.88
C LEU A 189 -8.93 0.06 10.61
N THR A 190 -9.14 1.28 10.12
CA THR A 190 -8.04 2.21 9.83
C THR A 190 -7.34 2.70 11.09
N SER A 191 -8.06 2.86 12.20
CA SER A 191 -7.46 3.17 13.51
C SER A 191 -6.59 2.03 14.02
N ALA A 192 -7.01 0.77 13.87
CA ALA A 192 -6.21 -0.39 14.23
C ALA A 192 -4.89 -0.45 13.42
N VAL A 193 -4.96 -0.21 12.11
CA VAL A 193 -3.76 -0.11 11.26
C VAL A 193 -2.89 1.08 11.66
N SER A 194 -3.50 2.23 12.00
CA SER A 194 -2.76 3.43 12.45
C SER A 194 -2.03 3.22 13.78
N VAL A 195 -2.57 2.39 14.68
CA VAL A 195 -1.85 1.99 15.90
C VAL A 195 -0.60 1.18 15.54
N VAL A 196 -0.73 0.20 14.63
CA VAL A 196 0.43 -0.56 14.12
C VAL A 196 1.44 0.39 13.47
N GLN A 197 0.98 1.33 12.64
CA GLN A 197 1.82 2.37 12.03
C GLN A 197 2.64 3.12 13.09
N PHE A 198 1.99 3.60 14.15
CA PHE A 198 2.66 4.34 15.22
C PHE A 198 3.82 3.55 15.85
N TYR A 199 3.61 2.25 16.13
CA TYR A 199 4.65 1.41 16.73
C TYR A 199 5.79 1.12 15.75
N VAL A 200 5.46 0.89 14.48
CA VAL A 200 6.43 0.67 13.41
C VAL A 200 7.27 1.94 13.19
N GLU A 201 6.64 3.11 13.08
CA GLU A 201 7.31 4.40 12.99
C GLU A 201 8.25 4.64 14.15
N ARG A 202 7.78 4.40 15.38
CA ARG A 202 8.61 4.55 16.59
C ARG A 202 9.80 3.59 16.61
N TYR A 203 9.66 2.38 16.06
CA TYR A 203 10.76 1.42 15.95
C TYR A 203 11.83 1.92 14.98
N PHE A 204 11.43 2.39 13.79
CA PHE A 204 12.36 2.89 12.78
C PHE A 204 12.90 4.30 13.05
N ALA A 205 12.21 5.11 13.87
CA ALA A 205 12.68 6.41 14.34
C ALA A 205 13.81 6.32 15.39
N ARG A 206 14.12 5.11 15.91
CA ARG A 206 15.22 4.91 16.86
C ARG A 206 16.55 5.26 16.18
N GLY A 207 17.21 6.30 16.69
CA GLY A 207 18.52 6.77 16.22
C GLY A 207 18.52 8.11 15.46
N ALA A 208 17.35 8.63 15.04
CA ALA A 208 17.26 9.94 14.38
C ALA A 208 16.91 11.08 15.35
N THR A 209 16.14 10.80 16.40
CA THR A 209 15.69 11.79 17.39
C THR A 209 16.19 11.44 18.79
N ARG A 210 16.78 12.42 19.49
CA ARG A 210 17.31 12.28 20.86
C ARG A 210 16.20 11.95 21.89
N THR A 211 14.94 12.25 21.58
CA THR A 211 13.75 11.91 22.35
C THR A 211 12.69 11.32 21.44
N LEU A 212 12.12 10.16 21.81
CA LEU A 212 11.03 9.54 21.04
C LEU A 212 9.69 10.20 21.41
N PRO A 213 8.78 10.45 20.45
CA PRO A 213 7.46 10.99 20.75
C PRO A 213 6.66 10.06 21.69
N PRO A 214 5.87 10.59 22.64
CA PRO A 214 5.14 9.80 23.63
C PRO A 214 4.13 8.86 22.97
N THR A 215 3.97 7.65 23.53
CA THR A 215 3.00 6.66 23.01
C THR A 215 1.55 7.16 23.15
N PRO A 216 0.60 6.66 22.34
CA PRO A 216 -0.82 6.96 22.51
C PRO A 216 -1.31 6.72 23.94
N LEU A 217 -0.85 5.62 24.57
CA LEU A 217 -1.14 5.32 25.97
C LEU A 217 -0.51 6.33 26.95
N GLN A 218 0.71 6.81 26.67
CA GLN A 218 1.34 7.86 27.47
C GLN A 218 0.60 9.20 27.33
N LYS A 219 0.17 9.56 26.11
CA LYS A 219 -0.67 10.74 25.88
C LYS A 219 -2.02 10.63 26.58
N ALA A 220 -2.69 9.48 26.49
CA ALA A 220 -3.97 9.23 27.16
C ALA A 220 -3.82 9.30 28.69
N ARG A 221 -2.78 8.67 29.25
CA ARG A 221 -2.47 8.77 30.69
C ARG A 221 -2.15 10.19 31.12
N ALA A 222 -1.37 10.94 30.34
CA ALA A 222 -1.05 12.34 30.63
C ALA A 222 -2.31 13.23 30.57
N ALA A 223 -3.19 13.01 29.59
CA ALA A 223 -4.46 13.73 29.47
C ALA A 223 -5.40 13.41 30.64
N LEU A 224 -5.51 12.14 31.04
CA LEU A 224 -6.29 11.72 32.22
C LEU A 224 -5.71 12.31 33.52
N ALA A 225 -4.39 12.36 33.67
CA ALA A 225 -3.74 12.97 34.83
C ALA A 225 -3.96 14.50 34.87
N ALA A 226 -3.89 15.18 33.72
CA ALA A 226 -4.18 16.60 33.59
C ALA A 226 -5.66 16.92 33.87
N PHE A 227 -6.58 16.05 33.43
CA PHE A 227 -8.00 16.19 33.73
C PHE A 227 -8.29 16.00 35.24
N ARG A 228 -7.69 14.97 35.86
CA ARG A 228 -7.86 14.69 37.30
C ARG A 228 -7.30 15.81 38.19
N THR A 229 -6.22 16.46 37.77
CA THR A 229 -5.62 17.59 38.51
C THR A 229 -6.48 18.86 38.41
N ARG A 230 -7.09 19.14 37.25
CA ARG A 230 -8.06 20.24 37.11
C ARG A 230 -9.27 20.07 38.02
N LEU A 231 -9.89 18.89 38.02
CA LEU A 231 -11.04 18.60 38.90
C LEU A 231 -10.71 18.73 40.39
N ARG A 232 -9.48 18.39 40.81
CA ARG A 232 -9.04 18.55 42.20
C ARG A 232 -8.75 20.01 42.57
N GLY A 233 -8.34 20.83 41.62
CA GLY A 233 -8.15 22.27 41.83
C GLY A 233 -9.48 23.01 41.97
N GLU A 234 -10.49 22.64 41.18
CA GLU A 234 -11.84 23.21 41.28
C GLU A 234 -12.59 22.81 42.55
N ALA A 235 -12.34 21.60 43.09
CA ALA A 235 -12.95 21.14 44.34
C ALA A 235 -12.28 21.68 45.62
N ALA A 236 -11.18 22.42 45.50
CA ALA A 236 -10.41 23.00 46.61
C ALA A 236 -10.60 24.52 46.76
N VAL A 237 -11.49 25.12 45.95
CA VAL A 237 -11.95 26.51 46.02
C VAL A 237 -13.38 26.53 46.54
#